data_AF-A0A7Y4ZF69-F1
#
_entry.id   AF-A0A7Y4ZF69-F1
#
_cell.length_a   1.000
_cell.length_b   1.000
_cell.length_c   1.000
_cell.angle_alpha   90.00
_cell.angle_beta   90.00
_cell.angle_gamma   90.00
#
_symmetry.space_group_name_H-M   'P 1'
#
loop_
_entity.id
_entity.type
_entity.pdbx_description
1 polymer ?
#
loop_
_entity_poly.entity_id
_entity_poly.type
_entity_poly.pdbx_seq_one_letter_code
_entity_poly.pdbx_strand_id
1 'polypeptide(L)'
;MKAAAKHVRTGLAAALVATVLAACAAPASPPVSAAAGAPPPRTAEGSSAGSAVSNDSNTKQPTTERPTPAPGSPDSSAIHARAGEVDRFEAELLQAGSDCREACRALGSMDRACGGLCSLSRGTSEAPLCSTATKRLLAARDSVKRACGACPNGPSVERFAPVPSVD
;
A
#
# COMPACT_ATOMS: atom_id res chain seq x y z
N MET A 1 45.44 -3.13 -30.75
CA MET A 1 44.95 -4.02 -31.82
C MET A 1 43.85 -4.91 -31.23
N LYS A 2 42.66 -4.94 -31.88
CA LYS A 2 41.54 -5.90 -31.74
C LYS A 2 40.79 -5.93 -30.39
N ALA A 3 39.46 -5.94 -30.28
CA ALA A 3 38.36 -5.80 -31.25
C ALA A 3 37.08 -5.39 -30.49
N ALA A 4 36.20 -4.66 -31.17
CA ALA A 4 34.88 -4.26 -30.71
C ALA A 4 33.87 -5.41 -30.84
N ALA A 5 32.95 -5.55 -29.89
CA ALA A 5 31.75 -6.38 -30.03
C ALA A 5 30.51 -5.51 -29.83
N LYS A 6 29.93 -5.09 -30.97
CA LYS A 6 28.61 -4.48 -31.10
C LYS A 6 27.57 -5.60 -31.13
N HIS A 7 26.60 -5.60 -30.22
CA HIS A 7 25.38 -6.38 -30.41
C HIS A 7 24.15 -5.46 -30.41
N VAL A 8 23.83 -5.05 -31.63
CA VAL A 8 22.53 -4.62 -32.11
C VAL A 8 21.61 -5.84 -32.14
N ARG A 9 20.49 -5.80 -31.42
CA ARG A 9 19.29 -6.59 -31.75
C ARG A 9 18.03 -5.73 -31.50
N THR A 10 17.88 -4.76 -32.38
CA THR A 10 16.59 -4.22 -32.80
C THR A 10 15.88 -5.29 -33.63
N GLY A 11 14.61 -5.57 -33.34
CA GLY A 11 13.69 -6.19 -34.30
C GLY A 11 12.93 -7.44 -33.83
N LEU A 12 11.72 -7.22 -33.28
CA LEU A 12 10.53 -7.89 -33.84
C LEU A 12 9.31 -7.01 -33.56
N ALA A 13 8.96 -6.21 -34.56
CA ALA A 13 7.68 -5.52 -34.62
C ALA A 13 6.62 -6.48 -35.22
N ALA A 14 5.38 -6.29 -34.77
CA ALA A 14 4.14 -6.53 -35.51
C ALA A 14 3.83 -7.97 -35.98
N ALA A 15 2.88 -8.63 -35.30
CA ALA A 15 1.64 -9.14 -35.91
C ALA A 15 0.90 -10.10 -34.96
N LEU A 16 -0.11 -9.59 -34.25
CA LEU A 16 -1.36 -10.33 -34.00
C LEU A 16 -2.44 -9.36 -33.54
N VAL A 17 -3.02 -8.70 -34.54
CA VAL A 17 -4.35 -8.11 -34.49
C VAL A 17 -5.34 -9.27 -34.67
N ALA A 18 -6.12 -9.59 -33.64
CA ALA A 18 -7.37 -10.33 -33.78
C ALA A 18 -8.27 -10.13 -32.55
N THR A 19 -9.18 -9.16 -32.66
CA THR A 19 -10.58 -9.22 -32.22
C THR A 19 -10.91 -9.67 -30.80
N VAL A 20 -11.22 -8.72 -29.91
CA VAL A 20 -12.52 -8.68 -29.21
C VAL A 20 -12.96 -7.22 -29.03
N LEU A 21 -13.66 -6.68 -30.04
CA LEU A 21 -14.68 -5.66 -29.80
C LEU A 21 -15.85 -6.37 -29.10
N ALA A 22 -15.89 -6.32 -27.77
CA ALA A 22 -17.11 -6.62 -27.03
C ALA A 22 -17.82 -5.29 -26.75
N ALA A 23 -18.90 -5.11 -27.49
CA ALA A 23 -19.83 -4.01 -27.40
C ALA A 23 -20.38 -3.79 -25.99
N CYS A 24 -20.82 -2.55 -25.74
CA CYS A 24 -21.75 -2.19 -24.67
C CYS A 24 -22.85 -3.24 -24.48
N ALA A 25 -22.92 -3.81 -23.29
CA ALA A 25 -24.18 -4.20 -22.68
C ALA A 25 -24.24 -3.52 -21.32
N ALA A 26 -24.95 -2.40 -21.27
CA ALA A 26 -25.49 -1.89 -20.02
C ALA A 26 -26.43 -2.96 -19.45
N PRO A 27 -26.20 -3.51 -18.25
CA PRO A 27 -27.26 -4.23 -17.58
C PRO A 27 -28.31 -3.20 -17.17
N ALA A 28 -29.46 -3.28 -17.83
CA ALA A 28 -30.70 -2.70 -17.38
C ALA A 28 -30.91 -3.02 -15.90
N SER A 29 -31.28 -2.01 -15.13
CA SER A 29 -31.66 -2.12 -13.73
C SER A 29 -32.70 -3.23 -13.54
N PRO A 30 -32.49 -4.20 -12.64
CA PRO A 30 -33.57 -5.07 -12.21
C PRO A 30 -34.59 -4.26 -11.37
N PRO A 31 -35.89 -4.56 -11.48
CA PRO A 31 -36.92 -3.90 -10.69
C PRO A 31 -36.75 -4.19 -9.19
N VAL A 32 -37.07 -3.18 -8.40
CA VAL A 32 -37.38 -3.23 -6.97
C VAL A 32 -38.36 -4.37 -6.68
N SER A 33 -37.86 -5.45 -6.08
CA SER A 33 -38.69 -6.39 -5.33
C SER A 33 -38.69 -5.98 -3.87
N ALA A 34 -39.77 -5.31 -3.48
CA ALA A 34 -40.18 -5.18 -2.10
C ALA A 34 -40.50 -6.58 -1.55
N ALA A 35 -39.61 -7.12 -0.71
CA ALA A 35 -39.93 -8.23 0.17
C ALA A 35 -40.01 -7.70 1.59
N ALA A 36 -41.25 -7.49 2.03
CA ALA A 36 -41.61 -7.26 3.41
C ALA A 36 -41.44 -8.57 4.22
N GLY A 37 -40.81 -8.45 5.40
CA GLY A 37 -41.14 -9.29 6.56
C GLY A 37 -40.14 -10.38 6.95
N ALA A 38 -39.24 -10.06 7.88
CA ALA A 38 -39.01 -10.85 9.10
C ALA A 38 -38.30 -9.99 10.18
N PRO A 39 -38.85 -9.89 11.42
CA PRO A 39 -38.22 -9.23 12.57
C PRO A 39 -37.09 -10.08 13.21
N PRO A 40 -36.25 -9.52 14.11
CA PRO A 40 -34.92 -10.03 14.43
C PRO A 40 -34.89 -11.08 15.55
N PRO A 41 -33.92 -12.01 15.57
CA PRO A 41 -33.41 -12.57 16.80
C PRO A 41 -32.34 -11.63 17.40
N ARG A 42 -32.66 -11.14 18.61
CA ARG A 42 -31.73 -10.46 19.52
C ARG A 42 -30.72 -11.46 20.11
N THR A 43 -29.71 -10.85 20.75
CA THR A 43 -28.80 -11.37 21.78
C THR A 43 -27.63 -12.26 21.34
N ALA A 44 -26.45 -11.64 21.24
CA ALA A 44 -25.47 -11.77 22.31
C ALA A 44 -24.78 -10.42 22.56
N GLU A 45 -25.17 -9.79 23.67
CA GLU A 45 -24.37 -8.80 24.39
C GLU A 45 -23.05 -9.45 24.80
N GLY A 46 -22.06 -9.39 23.89
CA GLY A 46 -20.66 -9.58 24.22
C GLY A 46 -20.10 -8.24 24.65
N SER A 47 -20.24 -7.94 25.94
CA SER A 47 -19.61 -6.85 26.66
C SER A 47 -18.12 -6.73 26.28
N SER A 48 -17.80 -5.92 25.26
CA SER A 48 -16.46 -5.37 25.12
C SER A 48 -16.46 -4.10 25.95
N ALA A 49 -16.17 -4.32 27.23
CA ALA A 49 -15.74 -3.29 28.15
C ALA A 49 -14.86 -2.29 27.40
N GLY A 50 -15.18 -1.01 27.55
CA GLY A 50 -14.44 0.07 26.94
C GLY A 50 -12.95 -0.12 27.18
N SER A 51 -12.20 -0.29 26.10
CA SER A 51 -10.84 0.20 26.09
C SER A 51 -10.95 1.72 25.99
N ALA A 52 -11.30 2.34 27.11
CA ALA A 52 -10.68 3.61 27.42
C ALA A 52 -9.18 3.34 27.25
N VAL A 53 -8.60 3.90 26.19
CA VAL A 53 -7.16 4.10 26.12
C VAL A 53 -6.88 5.05 27.28
N SER A 54 -6.66 4.45 28.45
CA SER A 54 -5.95 5.09 29.52
C SER A 54 -4.58 5.43 28.93
N ASN A 55 -4.45 6.69 28.53
CA ASN A 55 -3.21 7.44 28.65
C ASN A 55 -2.76 7.41 30.12
N ASP A 56 -2.35 6.24 30.62
CA ASP A 56 -1.51 6.12 31.81
C ASP A 56 -1.03 4.67 31.90
N SER A 57 0.06 4.40 31.20
CA SER A 57 0.97 3.33 31.59
C SER A 57 2.36 3.90 31.37
N ASN A 58 2.78 4.63 32.40
CA ASN A 58 4.14 4.65 32.93
C ASN A 58 4.63 3.21 33.19
N THR A 59 4.59 2.36 32.16
CA THR A 59 5.36 1.13 32.12
C THR A 59 6.77 1.62 31.96
N LYS A 60 7.57 1.48 33.02
CA LYS A 60 9.02 1.35 32.90
C LYS A 60 9.28 0.41 31.73
N GLN A 61 9.50 0.99 30.56
CA GLN A 61 10.03 0.28 29.42
C GLN A 61 11.27 -0.40 29.99
N PRO A 62 11.38 -1.74 29.97
CA PRO A 62 12.68 -2.33 30.19
C PRO A 62 13.57 -1.63 29.17
N THR A 63 14.54 -0.87 29.67
CA THR A 63 15.70 -0.48 28.88
C THR A 63 16.38 -1.79 28.51
N THR A 64 15.79 -2.50 27.54
CA THR A 64 16.52 -3.38 26.67
C THR A 64 17.57 -2.46 26.09
N GLU A 65 18.78 -2.57 26.64
CA GLU A 65 19.97 -1.96 26.07
C GLU A 65 19.86 -2.15 24.56
N ARG A 66 19.59 -1.05 23.86
CA ARG A 66 19.53 -1.03 22.41
C ARG A 66 20.90 -1.55 22.00
N PRO A 67 21.02 -2.75 21.42
CA PRO A 67 22.33 -3.26 21.05
C PRO A 67 22.93 -2.22 20.12
N THR A 68 24.02 -1.59 20.56
CA THR A 68 24.75 -0.62 19.76
C THR A 68 25.09 -1.33 18.45
N PRO A 69 24.49 -0.93 17.32
CA PRO A 69 24.73 -1.62 16.07
C PRO A 69 26.23 -1.52 15.79
N ALA A 70 26.87 -2.67 15.65
CA ALA A 70 28.26 -2.72 15.22
C ALA A 70 28.39 -1.95 13.90
N PRO A 71 29.47 -1.18 13.69
CA PRO A 71 29.70 -0.41 12.47
C PRO A 71 30.03 -1.37 11.31
N GLY A 72 29.00 -2.02 10.78
CA GLY A 72 29.04 -2.83 9.56
C GLY A 72 27.82 -2.47 8.73
N SER A 73 28.04 -1.78 7.60
CA SER A 73 27.06 -1.38 6.58
C SER A 73 25.62 -1.14 7.11
N PRO A 74 25.40 -0.05 7.85
CA PRO A 74 24.14 0.22 8.57
C PRO A 74 22.90 0.40 7.69
N ASP A 75 23.07 0.49 6.36
CA ASP A 75 21.99 0.88 5.47
C ASP A 75 21.12 -0.30 5.00
N SER A 76 21.70 -1.49 4.81
CA SER A 76 20.95 -2.63 4.23
C SER A 76 19.85 -3.14 5.16
N SER A 77 20.11 -3.26 6.47
CA SER A 77 19.11 -3.71 7.43
C SER A 77 17.95 -2.71 7.57
N ALA A 78 18.25 -1.42 7.56
CA ALA A 78 17.25 -0.36 7.59
C ALA A 78 16.39 -0.35 6.32
N ILE A 79 16.99 -0.57 5.15
CA ILE A 79 16.28 -0.69 3.87
C ILE A 79 15.32 -1.89 3.91
N HIS A 80 15.76 -3.07 4.35
CA HIS A 80 14.88 -4.24 4.45
C HIS A 80 13.76 -4.06 5.48
N ALA A 81 14.03 -3.40 6.60
CA ALA A 81 13.00 -3.08 7.57
C ALA A 81 11.90 -2.18 6.96
N ARG A 82 12.29 -1.14 6.19
CA ARG A 82 11.34 -0.27 5.48
C ARG A 82 10.59 -1.00 4.36
N ALA A 83 11.24 -1.91 3.65
CA ALA A 83 10.57 -2.76 2.67
C ALA A 83 9.48 -3.61 3.33
N GLY A 84 9.79 -4.24 4.48
CA GLY A 84 8.81 -5.00 5.25
C GLY A 84 7.65 -4.16 5.80
N GLU A 85 7.88 -2.88 6.12
CA GLU A 85 6.78 -1.97 6.48
C GLU A 85 5.82 -1.72 5.31
N VAL A 86 6.33 -1.56 4.08
CA VAL A 86 5.50 -1.41 2.87
C VAL A 86 4.64 -2.66 2.66
N ASP A 87 5.23 -3.86 2.77
CA ASP A 87 4.50 -5.14 2.67
C ASP A 87 3.39 -5.24 3.73
N ARG A 88 3.68 -4.84 4.97
CA ARG A 88 2.70 -4.86 6.05
C ARG A 88 1.52 -3.92 5.77
N PHE A 89 1.78 -2.68 5.34
CA PHE A 89 0.71 -1.72 5.06
C PHE A 89 -0.10 -2.08 3.82
N GLU A 90 0.50 -2.78 2.85
CA GLU A 90 -0.23 -3.37 1.72
C GLU A 90 -1.22 -4.44 2.20
N ALA A 91 -0.79 -5.32 3.11
CA ALA A 91 -1.67 -6.32 3.71
C ALA A 91 -2.80 -5.68 4.55
N GLU A 92 -2.50 -4.66 5.35
CA GLU A 92 -3.51 -3.89 6.10
C GLU A 92 -4.55 -3.25 5.17
N LEU A 93 -4.10 -2.71 4.03
CA LEU A 93 -4.98 -2.11 3.02
C LEU A 93 -5.89 -3.15 2.35
N LEU A 94 -5.37 -4.36 2.07
CA LEU A 94 -6.17 -5.47 1.56
C LEU A 94 -7.18 -5.96 2.60
N GLN A 95 -6.78 -6.02 3.88
CA GLN A 95 -7.65 -6.43 4.98
C GLN A 95 -8.76 -5.42 5.27
N ALA A 96 -8.48 -4.12 5.11
CA ALA A 96 -9.49 -3.07 5.26
C ALA A 96 -10.65 -3.23 4.26
N GLY A 97 -10.42 -3.85 3.10
CA GLY A 97 -11.47 -4.13 2.12
C GLY A 97 -12.22 -2.86 1.68
N SER A 98 -13.45 -2.69 2.17
CA SER A 98 -14.32 -1.53 1.91
C SER A 98 -14.27 -0.43 2.99
N ASP A 99 -13.54 -0.64 4.09
CA ASP A 99 -13.44 0.32 5.20
C ASP A 99 -12.51 1.48 4.83
N CYS A 100 -13.07 2.48 4.15
CA CYS A 100 -12.33 3.59 3.58
C CYS A 100 -11.44 4.36 4.57
N ARG A 101 -11.86 4.47 5.83
CA ARG A 101 -11.06 5.13 6.87
C ARG A 101 -9.77 4.35 7.15
N GLU A 102 -9.86 3.03 7.31
CA GLU A 102 -8.69 2.17 7.55
C GLU A 102 -7.83 2.08 6.29
N ALA A 103 -8.43 1.95 5.11
CA ALA A 103 -7.70 1.91 3.84
C ALA A 103 -6.91 3.22 3.60
N CYS A 104 -7.49 4.38 3.86
CA CYS A 104 -6.81 5.68 3.75
C CYS A 104 -5.68 5.84 4.77
N ARG A 105 -5.86 5.32 6.00
CA ARG A 105 -4.83 5.33 7.04
C ARG A 105 -3.66 4.42 6.66
N ALA A 106 -3.93 3.21 6.19
CA ALA A 106 -2.94 2.25 5.72
C ALA A 106 -2.16 2.82 4.53
N LEU A 107 -2.86 3.43 3.56
CA LEU A 107 -2.25 4.10 2.42
C LEU A 107 -1.28 5.21 2.85
N GLY A 108 -1.65 6.02 3.85
CA GLY A 108 -0.80 7.11 4.33
C GLY A 108 0.46 6.60 5.05
N SER A 109 0.36 5.46 5.72
CA SER A 109 1.51 4.80 6.33
C SER A 109 2.41 4.13 5.28
N MET A 110 1.82 3.53 4.26
CA MET A 110 2.52 2.98 3.10
C MET A 110 3.30 4.06 2.34
N ASP A 111 2.71 5.25 2.17
CA ASP A 111 3.35 6.39 1.50
C ASP A 111 4.62 6.85 2.25
N ARG A 112 4.50 7.06 3.58
CA ARG A 112 5.66 7.40 4.43
C ARG A 112 6.75 6.33 4.42
N ALA A 113 6.38 5.05 4.51
CA ALA A 113 7.33 3.95 4.46
C ALA A 113 8.05 3.88 3.11
N CYS A 114 7.32 4.09 2.01
CA CYS A 114 7.88 4.15 0.67
C CYS A 114 8.85 5.34 0.51
N GLY A 115 8.48 6.52 1.01
CA GLY A 115 9.35 7.71 1.01
C GLY A 115 10.65 7.46 1.77
N GLY A 116 10.57 6.88 2.97
CA GLY A 116 11.73 6.49 3.77
C GLY A 116 12.62 5.45 3.08
N LEU A 117 12.02 4.41 2.50
CA LEU A 117 12.74 3.38 1.73
C LEU A 117 13.49 4.00 0.54
N CYS A 118 12.82 4.86 -0.22
CA CYS A 118 13.39 5.53 -1.38
C CYS A 118 14.54 6.47 -1.00
N SER A 119 14.41 7.18 0.12
CA SER A 119 15.50 8.02 0.65
C SER A 119 16.73 7.19 1.01
N LEU A 120 16.57 6.03 1.66
CA LEU A 120 17.68 5.17 2.07
C LEU A 120 18.32 4.41 0.90
N SER A 121 17.53 4.02 -0.09
CA SER A 121 18.01 3.25 -1.26
C SER A 121 18.73 4.11 -2.33
N ARG A 122 18.77 5.43 -2.14
CA ARG A 122 19.33 6.35 -3.14
C ARG A 122 20.85 6.17 -3.23
N GLY A 123 21.33 5.73 -4.39
CA GLY A 123 22.75 5.50 -4.63
C GLY A 123 23.29 4.18 -4.09
N THR A 124 22.42 3.28 -3.62
CA THR A 124 22.78 1.92 -3.18
C THR A 124 22.39 0.87 -4.22
N SER A 125 22.84 -0.37 -4.04
CA SER A 125 22.40 -1.53 -4.86
C SER A 125 20.90 -1.80 -4.76
N GLU A 126 20.25 -1.26 -3.74
CA GLU A 126 18.84 -1.50 -3.39
C GLU A 126 17.87 -0.53 -4.07
N ALA A 127 18.33 0.33 -4.97
CA ALA A 127 17.47 1.20 -5.78
C ALA A 127 16.27 0.48 -6.47
N PRO A 128 16.39 -0.79 -6.93
CA PRO A 128 15.26 -1.54 -7.46
C PRO A 128 14.11 -1.77 -6.45
N LEU A 129 14.41 -1.85 -5.14
CA LEU A 129 13.40 -2.01 -4.10
C LEU A 129 12.50 -0.77 -4.00
N CYS A 130 13.08 0.43 -4.04
CA CYS A 130 12.30 1.68 -4.08
C CYS A 130 11.38 1.75 -5.30
N SER A 131 11.87 1.39 -6.49
CA SER A 131 11.03 1.33 -7.70
C SER A 131 9.86 0.35 -7.53
N THR A 132 10.10 -0.81 -6.92
CA THR A 132 9.07 -1.82 -6.66
C THR A 132 8.04 -1.32 -5.65
N ALA A 133 8.48 -0.76 -4.52
CA ALA A 133 7.60 -0.16 -3.52
C ALA A 133 6.77 0.99 -4.09
N THR A 134 7.36 1.84 -4.94
CA THR A 134 6.65 2.94 -5.61
C THR A 134 5.54 2.40 -6.50
N LYS A 135 5.80 1.36 -7.31
CA LYS A 135 4.76 0.74 -8.15
C LYS A 135 3.60 0.20 -7.32
N ARG A 136 3.90 -0.43 -6.17
CA ARG A 136 2.88 -0.95 -5.25
C ARG A 136 2.08 0.17 -4.59
N LEU A 137 2.73 1.26 -4.17
CA LEU A 137 2.05 2.45 -3.65
C LEU A 137 1.10 3.04 -4.70
N LEU A 138 1.52 3.14 -5.96
CA LEU A 138 0.65 3.61 -7.04
C LEU A 138 -0.57 2.70 -7.24
N ALA A 139 -0.38 1.38 -7.22
CA ALA A 139 -1.48 0.42 -7.29
C ALA A 139 -2.43 0.54 -6.09
N ALA A 140 -1.90 0.75 -4.88
CA ALA A 140 -2.69 0.98 -3.68
C ALA A 140 -3.50 2.28 -3.75
N ARG A 141 -2.91 3.38 -4.25
CA ARG A 141 -3.61 4.65 -4.51
C ARG A 141 -4.78 4.46 -5.48
N ASP A 142 -4.54 3.76 -6.59
CA ASP A 142 -5.59 3.46 -7.57
C ASP A 142 -6.70 2.59 -6.96
N SER A 143 -6.35 1.64 -6.09
CA SER A 143 -7.32 0.81 -5.37
C SER A 143 -8.20 1.64 -4.45
N VAL A 144 -7.60 2.47 -3.59
CA VAL A 144 -8.33 3.34 -2.66
C VAL A 144 -9.15 4.39 -3.41
N LYS A 145 -8.63 4.96 -4.50
CA LYS A 145 -9.38 5.88 -5.36
C LYS A 145 -10.64 5.22 -5.95
N ARG A 146 -10.54 3.96 -6.40
CA ARG A 146 -11.71 3.21 -6.91
C ARG A 146 -12.70 2.84 -5.81
N ALA A 147 -12.23 2.42 -4.64
CA ALA A 147 -13.10 1.97 -3.56
C ALA A 147 -13.77 3.13 -2.80
N CYS A 148 -13.03 4.22 -2.58
CA CYS A 148 -13.41 5.29 -1.66
C CYS A 148 -13.58 6.66 -2.33
N GLY A 149 -13.10 6.83 -3.56
CA GLY A 149 -13.08 8.11 -4.28
C GLY A 149 -12.02 9.07 -3.76
N ALA A 150 -12.04 9.38 -2.46
CA ALA A 150 -11.10 10.29 -1.80
C ALA A 150 -10.87 9.90 -0.32
N CYS A 151 -9.78 10.41 0.25
CA CYS A 151 -9.45 10.24 1.66
C CYS A 151 -9.66 11.56 2.44
N PRO A 152 -10.76 11.71 3.21
CA PRO A 152 -10.96 12.93 4.00
C PRO A 152 -9.88 13.03 5.09
N ASN A 153 -9.17 14.16 5.12
CA ASN A 153 -8.03 14.38 6.02
C ASN A 153 -6.87 13.37 5.86
N GLY A 154 -6.83 12.64 4.74
CA GLY A 154 -5.86 11.59 4.49
C GLY A 154 -4.79 11.97 3.45
N PRO A 155 -3.91 11.02 3.10
CA PRO A 155 -2.98 11.20 1.99
C PRO A 155 -3.73 11.42 0.68
N SER A 156 -3.08 12.09 -0.27
CA SER A 156 -3.67 12.27 -1.59
C SER A 156 -3.73 10.94 -2.34
N VAL A 157 -4.91 10.58 -2.84
CA VAL A 157 -5.13 9.38 -3.66
C VAL A 157 -4.75 9.60 -5.13
N GLU A 158 -4.38 10.82 -5.50
CA GLU A 158 -3.98 11.13 -6.87
C GLU A 158 -2.65 10.47 -7.22
N ARG A 159 -2.62 9.78 -8.37
CA ARG A 159 -1.47 9.01 -8.84
C ARG A 159 -0.17 9.83 -8.90
N PHE A 160 -0.29 11.13 -9.15
CA PHE A 160 0.85 12.05 -9.33
C PHE A 160 1.12 12.95 -8.13
N ALA A 161 0.42 12.78 -7.00
CA ALA A 161 0.70 13.61 -5.86
C ALA A 161 2.11 13.32 -5.32
N PRO A 162 2.93 14.36 -5.05
CA PRO A 162 4.27 14.21 -4.53
C PRO A 162 4.29 13.35 -3.26
N VAL A 163 5.31 12.49 -3.14
CA VAL A 163 5.56 11.74 -1.91
C VAL A 163 6.00 12.75 -0.83
N PRO A 164 5.33 12.86 0.33
CA PRO A 164 5.78 13.69 1.42
C PRO A 164 7.18 13.27 1.84
N SER A 165 8.12 14.21 1.68
CA SER A 165 9.44 14.08 2.30
C SER A 165 9.21 14.24 3.81
N VAL A 166 9.52 13.21 4.58
CA VAL A 166 9.54 13.30 6.04
C VAL A 166 10.67 14.27 6.41
N ASP A 167 10.30 15.46 6.87
CA ASP A 167 11.20 16.41 7.55
C ASP A 167 11.52 15.90 8.96
#